data_AF-A0A8T6TXK3-F1
#
_entry.id   AF-A0A8T6TXK3-F1
#
_cell.length_a   1.000
_cell.length_b   1.000
_cell.length_c   1.000
_cell.angle_alpha   90.00
_cell.angle_beta   90.00
_cell.angle_gamma   90.00
#
_symmetry.space_group_name_H-M   'P 1'
#
loop_
_entity.id
_entity.type
_entity.pdbx_description
1 polymer ?
#
loop_
_entity_poly.entity_id
_entity_poly.type
_entity_poly.pdbx_seq_one_letter_code
_entity_poly.pdbx_strand_id
1 'polypeptide(L)' 'MTISDLKQKRPESKKSRIDWSRIEEADNFADTVKLYRQGKYPDDLFRRYRLQHGAYGTRMTSDYAMVRIKIPAG' A
#
# COMPACT_ATOMS: atom_id res chain seq x y z
N MET A 1 -39.19 -42.31 4.19
CA MET A 1 -38.48 -41.02 4.37
C MET A 1 -37.51 -40.88 3.20
N THR A 2 -37.61 -39.77 2.48
CA THR A 2 -37.00 -39.54 1.16
C THR A 2 -35.53 -39.12 1.25
N ILE A 3 -34.75 -39.46 0.23
CA ILE A 3 -33.30 -39.26 0.08
C ILE A 3 -32.88 -37.78 -0.07
N SER A 4 -33.79 -36.84 0.24
CA SER A 4 -33.71 -35.41 -0.12
C SER A 4 -32.95 -34.55 0.90
N ASP A 5 -32.58 -35.10 2.05
CA ASP A 5 -32.10 -34.31 3.20
C ASP A 5 -30.56 -34.27 3.37
N LEU A 6 -29.79 -34.79 2.40
CA LEU A 6 -28.32 -34.82 2.47
C LEU A 6 -27.62 -33.70 1.69
N LYS A 7 -28.29 -32.57 1.45
CA LYS A 7 -27.60 -31.39 0.91
C LYS A 7 -26.94 -30.61 2.05
N GLN A 8 -25.77 -31.07 2.48
CA GLN A 8 -24.88 -30.29 3.35
C GLN A 8 -24.66 -28.91 2.71
N LYS A 9 -25.20 -27.86 3.32
CA LYS A 9 -24.86 -26.47 2.98
C LYS A 9 -23.35 -26.34 3.15
N ARG A 10 -22.62 -26.16 2.05
CA ARG A 10 -21.22 -25.75 2.11
C ARG A 10 -21.16 -24.48 2.98
N PRO A 11 -20.36 -24.44 4.05
CA PRO A 11 -20.22 -23.22 4.82
C PRO A 11 -19.78 -22.13 3.86
N GLU A 12 -20.50 -21.00 3.83
CA GLU A 12 -20.08 -19.85 3.05
C GLU A 12 -18.62 -19.57 3.40
N SER A 13 -17.74 -19.63 2.40
CA SER A 13 -16.36 -19.25 2.61
C SER A 13 -16.38 -17.79 3.02
N LYS A 14 -16.07 -17.52 4.30
CA LYS A 14 -15.82 -16.16 4.75
C LYS A 14 -14.65 -15.66 3.90
N LYS A 15 -14.94 -14.95 2.80
CA LYS A 15 -13.92 -14.24 2.04
C LYS A 15 -13.23 -13.36 3.06
N SER A 16 -12.01 -13.72 3.40
CA SER A 16 -11.18 -12.93 4.28
C SER A 16 -11.06 -11.57 3.60
N ARG A 17 -11.69 -10.55 4.18
CA ARG A 17 -11.63 -9.17 3.71
C ARG A 17 -10.25 -8.60 4.07
N ILE A 18 -9.21 -9.26 3.58
CA ILE A 18 -7.83 -8.89 3.81
C ILE A 18 -7.58 -7.75 2.85
N ASP A 19 -7.47 -6.56 3.43
CA ASP A 19 -6.94 -5.43 2.71
C ASP A 19 -5.41 -5.56 2.67
N TRP A 20 -4.90 -6.01 1.52
CA TRP A 20 -3.48 -6.17 1.29
C TRP A 20 -2.79 -4.81 1.07
N SER A 21 -3.57 -3.77 0.79
CA SER A 21 -3.11 -2.42 0.56
C SER A 21 -3.51 -1.53 1.74
N ARG A 22 -2.55 -1.05 2.52
CA ARG A 22 -2.85 0.01 3.49
C ARG A 22 -3.00 1.33 2.74
N ILE A 23 -4.21 1.62 2.25
CA ILE A 23 -4.50 2.81 1.41
C ILE A 23 -4.06 4.11 2.11
N GLU A 24 -4.25 4.19 3.43
CA GLU A 24 -3.81 5.34 4.24
C GLU A 24 -2.32 5.65 4.08
N GLU A 25 -1.47 4.64 3.87
CA GLU A 25 -0.03 4.85 3.65
C GLU A 25 0.24 5.52 2.29
N ALA A 26 -0.53 5.16 1.27
CA ALA A 26 -0.43 5.77 -0.05
C ALA A 26 -0.93 7.23 -0.03
N ASP A 27 -2.05 7.49 0.65
CA ASP A 27 -2.60 8.85 0.78
C ASP A 27 -1.64 9.77 1.54
N ASN A 28 -1.12 9.32 2.68
CA ASN A 28 -0.12 10.06 3.46
C ASN A 28 1.14 10.36 2.64
N PHE A 29 1.58 9.42 1.81
CA PHE A 29 2.72 9.62 0.92
C PHE A 29 2.44 10.68 -0.14
N ALA A 30 1.27 10.62 -0.79
CA ALA A 30 0.86 11.60 -1.78
C ALA A 30 0.78 13.02 -1.20
N ASP A 31 0.19 13.17 -0.01
CA ASP A 31 0.09 14.46 0.68
C ASP A 31 1.45 15.02 1.05
N THR A 32 2.37 14.17 1.54
CA THR A 32 3.73 14.59 1.87
C THR A 32 4.52 15.02 0.63
N VAL A 33 4.38 14.31 -0.49
CA VAL A 33 4.98 14.69 -1.78
C VAL A 33 4.42 16.03 -2.26
N LYS A 34 3.12 16.27 -2.08
CA LYS A 34 2.48 17.54 -2.44
C LYS A 34 3.03 18.70 -1.61
N LEU A 35 3.22 18.52 -0.31
CA LEU A 35 3.84 19.51 0.57
C LEU A 35 5.29 19.80 0.18
N TYR A 36 6.07 18.76 -0.15
CA TYR A 36 7.45 18.90 -0.63
C TYR A 36 7.52 19.71 -1.94
N ARG A 37 6.68 19.38 -2.93
CA ARG A 37 6.62 20.11 -4.20
C ARG A 37 6.21 21.58 -4.05
N GLN A 38 5.47 21.92 -2.99
CA GLN A 38 5.12 23.30 -2.65
C GLN A 38 6.23 24.04 -1.89
N GLY A 39 7.36 23.40 -1.59
CA GLY A 39 8.44 23.98 -0.78
C GLY A 39 8.10 24.09 0.71
N LYS A 40 7.01 23.47 1.16
CA LYS A 40 6.54 23.51 2.57
C LYS A 40 7.12 22.37 3.42
N TYR A 41 7.91 21.50 2.82
CA TYR A 41 8.56 20.38 3.48
C TYR A 41 10.06 20.41 3.16
N PRO A 42 10.95 20.54 4.16
CA PRO A 42 12.40 20.62 3.93
C PRO A 42 12.98 19.39 3.24
N ASP A 43 13.96 19.58 2.35
CA ASP A 43 14.62 18.52 1.58
C ASP A 43 15.24 17.42 2.47
N ASP A 44 15.94 17.78 3.54
CA ASP A 44 16.56 16.81 4.45
C ASP A 44 15.53 15.91 5.14
N LEU A 45 14.40 16.51 5.53
CA LEU A 45 13.28 15.77 6.11
C LEU A 45 12.61 14.90 5.06
N PHE A 46 12.40 15.43 3.85
CA PHE A 46 11.76 14.70 2.76
C PHE A 46 12.60 13.48 2.36
N ARG A 47 13.92 13.65 2.27
CA ARG A 47 14.87 12.57 1.97
C ARG A 47 14.75 11.44 3.00
N ARG A 48 14.70 11.78 4.29
CA ARG A 48 14.55 10.80 5.37
C ARG A 48 13.19 10.10 5.32
N TYR A 49 12.11 10.87 5.19
CA TYR A 49 10.75 10.37 5.06
C TYR A 49 10.64 9.37 3.90
N ARG A 50 11.10 9.78 2.71
CA ARG A 50 11.01 8.97 1.50
C ARG A 50 11.72 7.61 1.66
N LEU A 51 12.90 7.58 2.28
CA LEU A 51 13.63 6.33 2.57
C LEU A 51 12.89 5.41 3.55
N GLN A 52 12.25 5.98 4.58
CA GLN A 52 11.47 5.20 5.55
C GLN A 52 10.22 4.57 4.90
N HIS A 53 9.58 5.29 3.98
CA HIS A 53 8.40 4.84 3.24
C HIS A 53 8.76 4.10 1.94
N GLY A 54 10.01 3.65 1.77
CA GLY A 54 10.41 2.78 0.68
C GLY A 54 10.49 3.44 -0.68
N ALA A 55 10.52 4.77 -0.75
CA ALA A 55 10.74 5.50 -1.98
C ALA A 55 12.21 5.96 -2.08
N TYR A 56 12.81 5.75 -3.25
CA TYR A 56 14.23 5.98 -3.51
C TYR A 56 14.38 6.86 -4.74
N GLY A 57 15.34 7.78 -4.69
CA GLY A 57 15.75 8.54 -5.86
C GLY A 57 16.64 7.69 -6.75
N THR A 58 16.59 7.93 -8.06
CA THR A 58 17.57 7.33 -8.98
C THR A 58 18.83 8.18 -9.03
N ARG A 59 19.97 7.57 -9.37
CA ARG A 59 21.25 8.30 -9.54
C ARG A 59 21.33 9.06 -10.86
N MET A 60 20.49 8.73 -11.84
CA MET A 60 20.61 9.23 -13.20
C MET A 60 19.78 10.50 -13.43
N THR A 61 18.57 10.57 -12.87
CA THR A 61 17.65 11.70 -13.12
C THR A 61 16.67 11.90 -11.94
N SER A 62 16.24 13.14 -11.71
CA SER A 62 15.36 13.53 -10.60
C SER A 62 13.86 13.33 -10.88
N ASP A 63 13.50 13.04 -12.11
CA ASP A 63 12.14 12.86 -12.61
C ASP A 63 11.58 11.45 -12.38
N TYR A 64 12.44 10.46 -12.10
CA TYR A 64 12.03 9.10 -11.73
C TYR A 64 12.32 8.78 -10.25
N ALA A 65 11.46 7.94 -9.67
CA ALA A 65 11.64 7.41 -8.32
C ALA A 65 11.25 5.93 -8.29
N MET A 66 12.00 5.14 -7.51
CA MET A 66 11.67 3.75 -7.22
C MET A 66 10.82 3.69 -5.96
N VAL A 67 9.73 2.94 -5.95
CA VAL A 67 8.86 2.76 -4.78
C VAL A 67 8.77 1.29 -4.42
N ARG A 68 9.08 0.95 -3.16
CA ARG A 68 8.98 -0.40 -2.60
C ARG A 68 7.61 -0.57 -1.95
N ILE A 69 6.77 -1.38 -2.57
CA ILE A 69 5.46 -1.76 -2.03
C ILE A 69 5.64 -3.05 -1.23
N LYS A 70 5.13 -3.08 0.01
CA LYS A 70 5.09 -4.29 0.82
C LYS A 70 3.82 -5.05 0.50
N ILE A 71 3.96 -6.23 -0.08
CA ILE A 71 2.86 -7.17 -0.29
C ILE A 71 2.91 -8.18 0.87
N PRO A 72 1.89 -8.24 1.73
CA PRO A 72 1.87 -9.25 2.77
C PRO A 72 1.82 -10.65 2.13
N ALA A 73 2.64 -11.57 2.63
CA ALA A 73 2.76 -12.96 2.16
C ALA A 73 3.38 -13.19 0.76
N GLY A 74 3.93 -12.16 0.10
CA GLY A 74 4.72 -12.31 -1.14
C GLY A 74 4.38 -11.30 -2.21
#